data_AF-A0A651DW38-F1
#
_entry.id   AF-A0A651DW38-F1
#
_cell.length_a   1.000
_cell.length_b   1.000
_cell.length_c   1.000
_cell.angle_alpha   90.00
_cell.angle_beta   90.00
_cell.angle_gamma   90.00
#
_symmetry.space_group_name_H-M   'P 1'
#
loop_
_entity.id
_entity.type
_entity.pdbx_description
1 polymer ?
#
loop_
_entity_poly.entity_id
_entity_poly.type
_entity_poly.pdbx_seq_one_letter_code
_entity_poly.pdbx_strand_id
1 'polypeptide(L)'
;ADPAPGAREQDLLGSDRTDAPVISRLVVLHDDDLEVPRFTGRFLAGRNVIAHYHVRAGSADDTARLARLLTGRAVGLALGGGGARGVAHVGAIRALRERGVPVDSVAGTSMGAIVAALYGAGYTTERMLEQIRTMFVDLNPFNDYTIPKYSILRGKKAELAALRTFGRLHIEDLWVPFVCTSSNISRQALAVHRTGSLSKAILATTALPGITVPVIYDGDIHVDGGVMNNLPGDLIRSESAYLISCDVSPFEYVSVPSKRYPSPWTSMFRRPRFRATGDAAAIPAPSRAPGIGAILNAAMSAGSRQAASRVRDMSDLALTPPVGDIATLDFKRFAEIEQRGYEYTMRMLDAAE
;
A
#
# COMPACT_ATOMS: atom_id res chain seq x y z
N ALA A 1 10.75 26.33 9.05
CA ALA A 1 9.74 27.41 9.00
C ALA A 1 9.03 27.55 10.36
N ASP A 2 8.61 28.76 10.71
CA ASP A 2 7.77 29.05 11.89
C ASP A 2 6.31 28.59 11.60
N PRO A 3 5.67 27.79 12.47
CA PRO A 3 4.27 27.36 12.29
C PRO A 3 3.23 28.46 12.53
N ALA A 4 3.62 29.61 13.12
CA ALA A 4 2.73 30.74 13.32
C ALA A 4 2.24 31.32 11.99
N PRO A 5 0.95 31.72 11.88
CA PRO A 5 0.45 32.37 10.67
C PRO A 5 1.24 33.64 10.34
N GLY A 6 1.77 33.72 9.13
CA GLY A 6 2.47 34.92 8.65
C GLY A 6 1.50 36.08 8.36
N ALA A 7 2.02 37.29 8.14
CA ALA A 7 1.19 38.49 7.93
C ALA A 7 0.16 38.33 6.79
N ARG A 8 0.58 37.81 5.62
CA ARG A 8 -0.34 37.54 4.49
C ARG A 8 -1.41 36.50 4.82
N GLU A 9 -1.06 35.51 5.65
CA GLU A 9 -2.02 34.49 6.07
C GLU A 9 -3.04 35.08 7.04
N GLN A 10 -2.60 35.92 7.98
CA GLN A 10 -3.48 36.64 8.90
C GLN A 10 -4.46 37.57 8.14
N ASP A 11 -3.99 38.27 7.10
CA ASP A 11 -4.85 39.08 6.23
C ASP A 11 -5.92 38.23 5.53
N LEU A 12 -5.55 37.05 5.03
CA LEU A 12 -6.49 36.14 4.36
C LEU A 12 -7.51 35.53 5.34
N LEU A 13 -7.06 35.14 6.54
CA LEU A 13 -7.91 34.57 7.59
C LEU A 13 -8.81 35.60 8.27
N GLY A 14 -8.37 36.86 8.36
CA GLY A 14 -9.12 37.97 8.97
C GLY A 14 -10.11 38.65 8.04
N SER A 15 -10.11 38.32 6.74
CA SER A 15 -11.10 38.85 5.81
C SER A 15 -12.42 38.08 5.95
N ASP A 16 -13.44 38.70 6.55
CA ASP A 16 -14.83 38.24 6.54
C ASP A 16 -15.34 38.21 5.09
N ARG A 17 -15.01 37.16 4.34
CA ARG A 17 -15.54 36.91 3.01
C ARG A 17 -16.89 36.23 3.15
N THR A 18 -17.93 37.04 3.33
CA THR A 18 -19.30 36.60 3.65
C THR A 18 -20.06 35.95 2.49
N ASP A 19 -19.54 36.04 1.26
CA ASP A 19 -20.36 35.79 0.06
C ASP A 19 -20.12 34.42 -0.61
N ALA A 20 -19.16 33.61 -0.14
CA ALA A 20 -18.96 32.24 -0.62
C ALA A 20 -18.21 31.37 0.39
N PRO A 21 -18.44 30.03 0.42
CA PRO A 21 -17.61 29.13 1.21
C PRO A 21 -16.15 29.21 0.74
N VAL A 22 -15.27 29.68 1.62
CA VAL A 22 -13.84 29.78 1.34
C VAL A 22 -13.22 28.38 1.42
N ILE A 23 -12.80 27.85 0.28
CA ILE A 23 -12.02 26.61 0.23
C ILE A 23 -10.54 26.95 0.45
N SER A 24 -10.07 26.75 1.67
CA SER A 24 -8.68 27.03 2.05
C SER A 24 -7.78 25.81 1.89
N ARG A 25 -6.59 26.02 1.33
CA ARG A 25 -5.51 25.02 1.22
C ARG A 25 -4.24 25.63 1.78
N LEU A 26 -3.45 24.83 2.50
CA LEU A 26 -2.17 25.26 3.03
C LEU A 26 -1.04 24.85 2.09
N VAL A 27 -0.18 25.79 1.71
CA VAL A 27 1.08 25.47 1.03
C VAL A 27 2.22 25.78 1.99
N VAL A 28 3.01 24.76 2.33
CA VAL A 28 4.19 24.92 3.17
C VAL A 28 5.42 24.90 2.27
N LEU A 29 6.09 26.04 2.19
CA LEU A 29 7.33 26.21 1.43
C LEU A 29 8.53 25.75 2.28
N HIS A 30 9.40 24.95 1.69
CA HIS A 30 10.62 24.41 2.31
C HIS A 30 11.85 24.81 1.50
N ASP A 31 13.00 24.78 2.16
CA ASP A 31 14.30 24.87 1.50
C ASP A 31 14.51 23.68 0.56
N ASP A 32 15.38 23.84 -0.44
CA ASP A 32 15.58 22.88 -1.52
C ASP A 32 16.33 21.61 -1.07
N ASP A 33 17.15 21.70 -0.03
CA ASP A 33 17.96 20.63 0.54
C ASP A 33 17.20 19.77 1.59
N LEU A 34 15.97 20.14 1.93
CA LEU A 34 15.20 19.40 2.93
C LEU A 34 14.89 17.97 2.45
N GLU A 35 15.34 16.98 3.22
CA GLU A 35 15.10 15.57 2.91
C GLU A 35 13.61 15.22 3.00
N VAL A 36 12.96 15.54 4.13
CA VAL A 36 11.53 15.30 4.38
C VAL A 36 10.95 16.33 5.35
N PRO A 37 9.71 16.82 5.14
CA PRO A 37 9.02 17.69 6.08
C PRO A 37 8.86 17.00 7.42
N ARG A 38 8.70 17.81 8.47
CA ARG A 38 8.48 17.32 9.83
C ARG A 38 7.58 18.28 10.57
N PHE A 39 6.82 17.73 11.52
CA PHE A 39 5.97 18.49 12.42
C PHE A 39 4.87 19.28 11.69
N THR A 40 4.41 18.76 10.55
CA THR A 40 3.37 19.41 9.72
C THR A 40 2.07 19.60 10.49
N GLY A 41 1.75 18.70 11.44
CA GLY A 41 0.63 18.88 12.37
C GLY A 41 0.64 20.22 13.13
N ARG A 42 1.82 20.83 13.39
CA ARG A 42 1.90 22.17 14.01
C ARG A 42 1.46 23.29 13.07
N PHE A 43 1.68 23.11 11.77
CA PHE A 43 1.18 24.03 10.75
C PHE A 43 -0.32 23.81 10.52
N LEU A 44 -0.83 22.59 10.64
CA LEU A 44 -2.27 22.33 10.50
C LEU A 44 -3.08 22.77 11.73
N ALA A 45 -2.47 22.79 12.92
CA ALA A 45 -3.13 23.16 14.16
C ALA A 45 -3.75 24.56 14.07
N GLY A 46 -5.05 24.64 14.39
CA GLY A 46 -5.80 25.91 14.39
C GLY A 46 -6.20 26.42 13.00
N ARG A 47 -5.92 25.68 11.92
CA ARG A 47 -6.30 26.05 10.55
C ARG A 47 -7.43 25.16 10.04
N ASN A 48 -8.45 25.77 9.44
CA ASN A 48 -9.50 25.05 8.73
C ASN A 48 -9.14 24.99 7.23
N VAL A 49 -8.32 24.00 6.87
CA VAL A 49 -7.90 23.77 5.47
C VAL A 49 -8.38 22.40 5.00
N ILE A 50 -8.79 22.32 3.74
CA ILE A 50 -9.27 21.06 3.15
C ILE A 50 -8.11 20.14 2.71
N ALA A 51 -6.91 20.70 2.54
CA ALA A 51 -5.70 19.99 2.15
C ALA A 51 -4.45 20.83 2.45
N HIS A 52 -3.30 20.17 2.53
CA HIS A 52 -1.99 20.80 2.58
C HIS A 52 -1.02 20.20 1.57
N TYR A 53 -0.06 21.02 1.14
CA TYR A 53 0.94 20.63 0.16
C TYR A 53 2.33 21.15 0.56
N HIS A 54 3.33 20.31 0.37
CA HIS A 54 4.73 20.64 0.57
C HIS A 54 5.37 20.99 -0.78
N VAL A 55 6.07 22.11 -0.82
CA VAL A 55 6.81 22.56 -2.01
C VAL A 55 8.22 22.95 -1.59
N ARG A 56 9.24 22.43 -2.27
CA ARG A 56 10.60 22.96 -2.16
C ARG A 56 10.76 24.18 -3.06
N ALA A 57 11.37 25.24 -2.55
CA ALA A 57 11.46 26.53 -3.25
C ALA A 57 12.13 26.44 -4.64
N GLY A 58 13.09 25.53 -4.82
CA GLY A 58 13.77 25.30 -6.11
C GLY A 58 13.20 24.18 -6.97
N SER A 59 12.14 23.49 -6.56
CA SER A 59 11.66 22.29 -7.25
C SER A 59 10.56 22.61 -8.27
N ALA A 60 10.92 22.54 -9.55
CA ALA A 60 9.97 22.63 -10.66
C ALA A 60 8.93 21.50 -10.59
N ASP A 61 9.33 20.29 -10.18
CA ASP A 61 8.44 19.14 -10.04
C ASP A 61 7.39 19.33 -8.94
N ASP A 62 7.80 19.87 -7.78
CA ASP A 62 6.87 20.16 -6.69
C ASP A 62 5.90 21.29 -7.08
N THR A 63 6.40 22.30 -7.79
CA THR A 63 5.57 23.39 -8.32
C THR A 63 4.57 22.87 -9.35
N ALA A 64 5.00 21.99 -10.26
CA ALA A 64 4.14 21.38 -11.25
C ALA A 64 3.09 20.45 -10.62
N ARG A 65 3.46 19.68 -9.58
CA ARG A 65 2.53 18.87 -8.77
C ARG A 65 1.48 19.75 -8.10
N LEU A 66 1.90 20.84 -7.45
CA LEU A 66 0.98 21.80 -6.84
C LEU A 66 0.02 22.38 -7.88
N ALA A 67 0.52 22.80 -9.05
CA ALA A 67 -0.32 23.32 -10.13
C ALA A 67 -1.36 22.29 -10.61
N ARG A 68 -0.98 21.02 -10.78
CA ARG A 68 -1.92 19.94 -11.15
C ARG A 68 -2.97 19.69 -10.07
N LEU A 69 -2.58 19.67 -8.80
CA LEU A 69 -3.49 19.51 -7.67
C LEU A 69 -4.50 20.67 -7.55
N LEU A 70 -4.04 21.91 -7.74
CA LEU A 70 -4.90 23.09 -7.65
C LEU A 70 -5.81 23.29 -8.87
N THR A 71 -5.39 22.80 -10.05
CA THR A 71 -6.15 22.95 -11.30
C THR A 71 -7.01 21.75 -11.66
N GLY A 72 -7.10 20.74 -10.78
CA GLY A 72 -7.89 19.54 -11.03
C GLY A 72 -7.34 18.70 -12.18
N ARG A 73 -6.01 18.63 -12.31
CA ARG A 73 -5.27 17.83 -13.30
C ARG A 73 -4.36 16.78 -12.66
N ALA A 74 -4.58 16.49 -11.38
CA ALA A 74 -3.74 15.58 -10.62
C ALA A 74 -3.84 14.14 -11.11
N VAL A 75 -2.72 13.44 -11.11
CA VAL A 75 -2.65 11.99 -11.36
C VAL A 75 -2.53 11.26 -10.03
N GLY A 76 -3.53 10.45 -9.70
CA GLY A 76 -3.53 9.61 -8.51
C GLY A 76 -3.03 8.19 -8.80
N LEU A 77 -2.27 7.62 -7.88
CA LEU A 77 -1.77 6.24 -7.98
C LEU A 77 -2.24 5.39 -6.79
N ALA A 78 -3.07 4.39 -7.07
CA ALA A 78 -3.55 3.43 -6.07
C ALA A 78 -2.78 2.10 -6.15
N LEU A 79 -2.19 1.67 -5.05
CA LEU A 79 -1.35 0.48 -4.97
C LEU A 79 -1.98 -0.59 -4.08
N GLY A 80 -2.27 -1.75 -4.67
CA GLY A 80 -2.95 -2.82 -3.96
C GLY A 80 -2.06 -3.63 -3.00
N GLY A 81 -2.69 -4.33 -2.06
CA GLY A 81 -2.01 -5.32 -1.22
C GLY A 81 -1.66 -6.60 -1.98
N GLY A 82 -0.63 -7.31 -1.51
CA GLY A 82 -0.17 -8.57 -2.14
C GLY A 82 1.10 -9.20 -1.56
N GLY A 83 1.54 -8.78 -0.36
CA GLY A 83 2.81 -9.24 0.21
C GLY A 83 4.00 -8.98 -0.72
N ALA A 84 4.87 -9.96 -0.93
CA ALA A 84 6.04 -9.88 -1.81
C ALA A 84 5.70 -9.43 -3.24
N ARG A 85 4.52 -9.78 -3.75
CA ARG A 85 4.06 -9.36 -5.09
C ARG A 85 3.99 -7.84 -5.23
N GLY A 86 3.76 -7.11 -4.13
CA GLY A 86 3.71 -5.65 -4.13
C GLY A 86 5.03 -4.96 -4.44
N VAL A 87 6.15 -5.69 -4.52
CA VAL A 87 7.42 -5.15 -5.05
C VAL A 87 7.27 -4.73 -6.53
N ALA A 88 6.31 -5.30 -7.26
CA ALA A 88 6.02 -4.92 -8.64
C ALA A 88 5.56 -3.46 -8.76
N HIS A 89 5.00 -2.89 -7.68
CA HIS A 89 4.64 -1.48 -7.63
C HIS A 89 5.84 -0.55 -7.79
N VAL A 90 7.03 -0.96 -7.30
CA VAL A 90 8.26 -0.18 -7.48
C VAL A 90 8.64 -0.12 -8.96
N GLY A 91 8.52 -1.24 -9.67
CA GLY A 91 8.75 -1.30 -11.11
C GLY A 91 7.72 -0.49 -11.91
N ALA A 92 6.45 -0.51 -11.49
CA ALA A 92 5.42 0.34 -12.08
C ALA A 92 5.74 1.83 -11.90
N ILE A 93 6.15 2.25 -10.70
CA ILE A 93 6.59 3.63 -10.43
C ILE A 93 7.81 3.99 -11.28
N ARG A 94 8.79 3.08 -11.43
CA ARG A 94 9.96 3.28 -12.29
C ARG A 94 9.55 3.58 -13.74
N ALA A 95 8.68 2.74 -14.30
CA ALA A 95 8.17 2.91 -15.67
C ALA A 95 7.40 4.23 -15.85
N LEU A 96 6.52 4.58 -14.90
CA LEU A 96 5.78 5.85 -14.94
C LEU A 96 6.73 7.06 -14.94
N ARG A 97 7.77 7.04 -14.08
CA ARG A 97 8.77 8.12 -14.02
C ARG A 97 9.57 8.24 -15.31
N GLU A 98 10.02 7.12 -15.88
CA GLU A 98 10.77 7.12 -17.15
C GLU A 98 9.95 7.66 -18.33
N ARG A 99 8.62 7.47 -18.30
CA ARG A 99 7.68 8.02 -19.29
C ARG A 99 7.22 9.44 -18.97
N GLY A 100 7.72 10.05 -17.89
CA GLY A 100 7.30 11.39 -17.49
C GLY A 100 5.85 11.47 -17.03
N VAL A 101 5.21 10.35 -16.66
CA VAL A 101 3.86 10.34 -16.08
C VAL A 101 3.97 10.79 -14.63
N PRO A 102 3.42 11.96 -14.26
CA PRO A 102 3.49 12.43 -12.89
C PRO A 102 2.62 11.57 -11.96
N VAL A 103 2.97 11.53 -10.67
CA VAL A 103 2.12 10.98 -9.62
C VAL A 103 2.01 12.03 -8.52
N ASP A 104 0.81 12.56 -8.37
CA ASP A 104 0.52 13.74 -7.54
C ASP A 104 -0.17 13.37 -6.21
N SER A 105 -0.73 12.17 -6.11
CA SER A 105 -1.26 11.58 -4.88
C SER A 105 -1.11 10.05 -4.91
N VAL A 106 -0.97 9.44 -3.73
CA VAL A 106 -0.80 7.99 -3.60
C VAL A 106 -1.74 7.40 -2.56
N ALA A 107 -2.35 6.26 -2.90
CA ALA A 107 -3.16 5.46 -1.99
C ALA A 107 -2.58 4.05 -1.91
N GLY A 108 -2.55 3.42 -0.73
CA GLY A 108 -2.02 2.07 -0.62
C GLY A 108 -2.60 1.23 0.50
N THR A 109 -2.56 -0.10 0.30
CA THR A 109 -2.95 -1.09 1.31
C THR A 109 -1.86 -2.15 1.47
N SER A 110 -1.57 -2.54 2.71
CA SER A 110 -0.56 -3.55 3.02
C SER A 110 0.80 -3.23 2.36
N MET A 111 1.36 -4.10 1.53
CA MET A 111 2.59 -3.79 0.77
C MET A 111 2.44 -2.54 -0.12
N GLY A 112 1.27 -2.32 -0.73
CA GLY A 112 1.01 -1.12 -1.51
C GLY A 112 1.12 0.16 -0.67
N ALA A 113 0.74 0.11 0.61
CA ALA A 113 0.91 1.23 1.54
C ALA A 113 2.38 1.50 1.86
N ILE A 114 3.21 0.46 2.00
CA ILE A 114 4.65 0.61 2.20
C ILE A 114 5.29 1.31 0.99
N VAL A 115 4.99 0.83 -0.23
CA VAL A 115 5.55 1.42 -1.45
C VAL A 115 5.06 2.86 -1.65
N ALA A 116 3.76 3.11 -1.45
CA ALA A 116 3.18 4.45 -1.53
C ALA A 116 3.77 5.41 -0.48
N ALA A 117 4.01 4.95 0.75
CA ALA A 117 4.63 5.76 1.80
C ALA A 117 6.10 6.08 1.50
N LEU A 118 6.87 5.11 0.98
CA LEU A 118 8.25 5.36 0.54
C LEU A 118 8.29 6.36 -0.61
N TYR A 119 7.40 6.20 -1.60
CA TYR A 119 7.24 7.16 -2.69
C TYR A 119 6.87 8.56 -2.16
N GLY A 120 5.88 8.64 -1.27
CA GLY A 120 5.45 9.89 -0.67
C GLY A 120 6.50 10.57 0.20
N ALA A 121 7.41 9.79 0.79
CA ALA A 121 8.57 10.30 1.51
C ALA A 121 9.70 10.79 0.57
N GLY A 122 9.53 10.69 -0.75
CA GLY A 122 10.48 11.19 -1.75
C GLY A 122 11.60 10.21 -2.10
N TYR A 123 11.46 8.92 -1.78
CA TYR A 123 12.50 7.94 -2.07
C TYR A 123 12.63 7.70 -3.58
N THR A 124 13.84 7.45 -4.06
CA THR A 124 14.06 6.91 -5.42
C THR A 124 13.68 5.43 -5.45
N THR A 125 13.46 4.88 -6.65
CA THR A 125 13.11 3.47 -6.84
C THR A 125 14.18 2.54 -6.25
N GLU A 126 15.45 2.93 -6.34
CA GLU A 126 16.59 2.19 -5.79
C GLU A 126 16.54 2.19 -4.26
N ARG A 127 16.31 3.37 -3.64
CA ARG A 127 16.16 3.47 -2.18
C ARG A 127 14.91 2.74 -1.70
N MET A 128 13.81 2.73 -2.46
CA MET A 128 12.62 1.95 -2.13
C MET A 128 12.95 0.46 -2.06
N LEU A 129 13.67 -0.09 -3.06
CA LEU A 129 14.09 -1.48 -3.07
C LEU A 129 15.04 -1.82 -1.93
N GLU A 130 15.98 -0.92 -1.61
CA GLU A 130 16.88 -1.09 -0.47
C GLU A 130 16.11 -1.19 0.86
N GLN A 131 15.13 -0.31 1.07
CA GLN A 131 14.28 -0.36 2.27
C GLN A 131 13.46 -1.64 2.32
N ILE A 132 12.81 -2.04 1.21
CA ILE A 132 12.04 -3.29 1.15
C ILE A 132 12.92 -4.51 1.43
N ARG A 133 14.12 -4.57 0.85
CA ARG A 133 15.11 -5.63 1.11
C ARG A 133 15.48 -5.67 2.60
N THR A 134 15.77 -4.52 3.17
CA THR A 134 16.13 -4.39 4.59
C THR A 134 14.98 -4.87 5.50
N MET A 135 13.75 -4.45 5.19
CA MET A 135 12.55 -4.80 5.97
C MET A 135 12.21 -6.29 5.88
N PHE A 136 12.21 -6.89 4.68
CA PHE A 136 11.62 -8.21 4.47
C PHE A 136 12.61 -9.34 4.20
N VAL A 137 13.81 -9.03 3.72
CA VAL A 137 14.87 -10.03 3.44
C VAL A 137 15.86 -10.07 4.60
N ASP A 138 16.45 -8.93 4.96
CA ASP A 138 17.52 -8.88 5.96
C ASP A 138 16.98 -9.05 7.38
N LEU A 139 15.96 -8.27 7.75
CA LEU A 139 15.33 -8.40 9.07
C LEU A 139 14.45 -9.65 9.18
N ASN A 140 13.75 -9.97 8.08
CA ASN A 140 12.81 -11.08 7.93
C ASN A 140 11.79 -11.17 9.10
N PRO A 141 10.72 -10.37 9.10
CA PRO A 141 9.74 -10.37 10.18
C PRO A 141 8.95 -11.68 10.30
N PHE A 142 8.98 -12.52 9.26
CA PHE A 142 8.24 -13.79 9.21
C PHE A 142 8.91 -14.93 9.97
N ASN A 143 10.09 -14.73 10.57
CA ASN A 143 10.74 -15.71 11.44
C ASN A 143 10.67 -15.37 12.94
N ASP A 144 9.84 -14.39 13.32
CA ASP A 144 9.66 -13.89 14.70
C ASP A 144 8.55 -14.63 15.45
N TYR A 145 8.67 -15.96 15.62
CA TYR A 145 7.58 -16.81 16.12
C TYR A 145 7.24 -16.61 17.62
N THR A 146 5.96 -16.79 17.96
CA THR A 146 5.43 -16.72 19.33
C THR A 146 4.49 -17.88 19.67
N ILE A 147 4.04 -17.93 20.93
CA ILE A 147 2.98 -18.84 21.36
C ILE A 147 1.66 -18.35 20.73
N PRO A 148 0.94 -19.18 19.93
CA PRO A 148 -0.16 -18.74 19.07
C PRO A 148 -1.47 -18.52 19.84
N LYS A 149 -1.46 -17.62 20.84
CA LYS A 149 -2.66 -17.18 21.56
C LYS A 149 -3.40 -16.07 20.81
N TYR A 150 -2.65 -15.13 20.20
CA TYR A 150 -3.20 -13.98 19.48
C TYR A 150 -2.69 -13.87 18.03
N SER A 151 -1.49 -14.38 17.75
CA SER A 151 -0.83 -14.37 16.43
C SER A 151 0.27 -15.43 16.39
N ILE A 152 0.72 -15.81 15.19
CA ILE A 152 1.87 -16.71 14.99
C ILE A 152 3.21 -15.97 15.20
N LEU A 153 3.25 -14.69 14.85
CA LEU A 153 4.44 -13.84 14.95
C LEU A 153 4.31 -12.83 16.09
N ARG A 154 5.42 -12.52 16.78
CA ARG A 154 5.49 -11.51 17.86
C ARG A 154 5.30 -10.09 17.36
N GLY A 155 5.60 -9.82 16.10
CA GLY A 155 5.50 -8.49 15.48
C GLY A 155 6.65 -7.53 15.85
N LYS A 156 7.60 -7.89 16.72
CA LYS A 156 8.69 -7.01 17.13
C LYS A 156 9.59 -6.63 15.96
N LYS A 157 9.86 -7.59 15.07
CA LYS A 157 10.61 -7.31 13.85
C LYS A 157 9.84 -6.43 12.86
N ALA A 158 8.53 -6.62 12.71
CA ALA A 158 7.71 -5.77 11.85
C ALA A 158 7.68 -4.33 12.38
N GLU A 159 7.51 -4.16 13.70
CA GLU A 159 7.56 -2.87 14.38
C GLU A 159 8.94 -2.21 14.21
N LEU A 160 10.02 -2.95 14.42
CA LEU A 160 11.38 -2.45 14.21
C LEU A 160 11.62 -2.03 12.74
N ALA A 161 11.14 -2.80 11.76
CA ALA A 161 11.22 -2.43 10.35
C ALA A 161 10.48 -1.11 10.07
N ALA A 162 9.22 -1.00 10.51
CA ALA A 162 8.43 0.21 10.32
C ALA A 162 9.09 1.44 10.98
N LEU A 163 9.57 1.30 12.22
CA LEU A 163 10.25 2.38 12.94
C LEU A 163 11.62 2.73 12.35
N ARG A 164 12.38 1.78 11.81
CA ARG A 164 13.67 2.08 11.15
C ARG A 164 13.48 2.83 9.83
N THR A 165 12.46 2.45 9.06
CA THR A 165 12.22 3.03 7.74
C THR A 165 11.46 4.35 7.80
N PHE A 166 10.40 4.45 8.60
CA PHE A 166 9.53 5.63 8.66
C PHE A 166 9.77 6.49 9.91
N GLY A 167 10.48 5.96 10.92
CA GLY A 167 10.86 6.72 12.10
C GLY A 167 9.67 7.35 12.82
N ARG A 168 9.78 8.66 13.04
CA ARG A 168 8.78 9.50 13.70
C ARG A 168 8.00 10.37 12.72
N LEU A 169 8.00 10.02 11.43
CA LEU A 169 7.22 10.74 10.43
C LEU A 169 5.73 10.58 10.72
N HIS A 170 4.99 11.65 10.44
CA HIS A 170 3.54 11.61 10.34
C HIS A 170 3.13 11.50 8.87
N ILE A 171 1.91 11.05 8.61
CA ILE A 171 1.40 10.94 7.23
C ILE A 171 1.38 12.32 6.57
N GLU A 172 0.96 13.34 7.30
CA GLU A 172 0.95 14.72 6.83
C GLU A 172 2.33 15.29 6.56
N ASP A 173 3.42 14.63 6.98
CA ASP A 173 4.79 15.07 6.69
C ASP A 173 5.27 14.68 5.28
N LEU A 174 4.52 13.87 4.52
CA LEU A 174 4.98 13.36 3.22
C LEU A 174 4.92 14.41 2.11
N TRP A 175 5.89 14.37 1.18
CA TRP A 175 5.97 15.27 0.02
C TRP A 175 4.81 15.12 -0.95
N VAL A 176 4.36 13.87 -1.13
CA VAL A 176 3.21 13.52 -1.95
C VAL A 176 2.06 13.13 -1.02
N PRO A 177 0.85 13.72 -1.20
CA PRO A 177 -0.34 13.31 -0.47
C PRO A 177 -0.50 11.79 -0.45
N PHE A 178 -0.61 11.24 0.75
CA PHE A 178 -0.66 9.79 0.99
C PHE A 178 -1.89 9.43 1.81
N VAL A 179 -2.51 8.31 1.42
CA VAL A 179 -3.54 7.67 2.22
C VAL A 179 -3.30 6.16 2.27
N CYS A 180 -3.54 5.56 3.44
CA CYS A 180 -3.60 4.10 3.52
C CYS A 180 -4.82 3.63 4.32
N THR A 181 -5.11 2.33 4.19
CA THR A 181 -6.27 1.72 4.83
C THR A 181 -5.88 0.63 5.82
N SER A 182 -6.59 0.53 6.93
CA SER A 182 -6.61 -0.69 7.74
C SER A 182 -8.05 -1.10 8.04
N SER A 183 -8.26 -2.34 8.45
CA SER A 183 -9.59 -2.85 8.78
C SER A 183 -9.79 -2.74 10.29
N ASN A 184 -10.65 -1.82 10.73
CA ASN A 184 -11.00 -1.67 12.14
C ASN A 184 -12.05 -2.73 12.48
N ILE A 185 -11.61 -3.79 13.17
CA ILE A 185 -12.47 -4.92 13.51
C ILE A 185 -13.29 -4.68 14.79
N SER A 186 -12.88 -3.72 15.63
CA SER A 186 -13.70 -3.27 16.77
C SER A 186 -14.98 -2.60 16.28
N ARG A 187 -14.88 -1.77 15.23
CA ARG A 187 -16.00 -0.98 14.67
C ARG A 187 -16.60 -1.55 13.39
N GLN A 188 -16.04 -2.64 12.87
CA GLN A 188 -16.45 -3.28 11.62
C GLN A 188 -16.46 -2.32 10.43
N ALA A 189 -15.47 -1.43 10.38
CA ALA A 189 -15.41 -0.35 9.40
C ALA A 189 -14.00 -0.20 8.81
N LEU A 190 -13.94 0.33 7.59
CA LEU A 190 -12.69 0.73 6.97
C LEU A 190 -12.13 1.93 7.73
N ALA A 191 -10.90 1.81 8.21
CA ALA A 191 -10.15 2.93 8.75
C ALA A 191 -9.26 3.53 7.66
N VAL A 192 -9.44 4.83 7.41
CA VAL A 192 -8.68 5.59 6.41
C VAL A 192 -7.69 6.50 7.15
N HIS A 193 -6.40 6.32 6.87
CA HIS A 193 -5.32 7.05 7.52
C HIS A 193 -4.77 8.12 6.58
N ARG A 194 -5.05 9.39 6.90
CA ARG A 194 -4.53 10.58 6.19
C ARG A 194 -3.65 11.47 7.06
N THR A 195 -3.63 11.22 8.37
CA THR A 195 -2.86 11.96 9.35
C THR A 195 -2.41 11.04 10.48
N GLY A 196 -1.43 11.48 11.28
CA GLY A 196 -0.94 10.74 12.43
C GLY A 196 0.31 9.91 12.13
N SER A 197 0.69 9.04 13.06
CA SER A 197 1.96 8.29 12.96
C SER A 197 2.00 7.36 11.75
N LEU A 198 2.93 7.64 10.83
CA LEU A 198 3.12 6.85 9.61
C LEU A 198 3.48 5.40 9.93
N SER A 199 4.47 5.19 10.82
CA SER A 199 4.90 3.86 11.25
C SER A 199 3.75 3.04 11.83
N LYS A 200 2.88 3.66 12.64
CA LYS A 200 1.72 3.00 13.25
C LYS A 200 0.66 2.64 12.22
N ALA A 201 0.39 3.54 11.26
CA ALA A 201 -0.55 3.28 10.17
C ALA A 201 -0.03 2.15 9.24
N ILE A 202 1.27 2.13 8.95
CA ILE A 202 1.93 1.05 8.19
C ILE A 202 1.85 -0.29 8.94
N LEU A 203 2.04 -0.30 10.26
CA LEU A 203 1.86 -1.53 11.04
C LEU A 203 0.40 -2.00 11.00
N ALA A 204 -0.57 -1.09 11.12
CA ALA A 204 -1.99 -1.44 11.10
C ALA A 204 -2.42 -1.99 9.72
N THR A 205 -2.00 -1.37 8.62
CA THR A 205 -2.35 -1.79 7.26
C THR A 205 -1.67 -3.11 6.84
N THR A 206 -0.59 -3.53 7.52
CA THR A 206 0.14 -4.78 7.21
C THR A 206 -0.08 -5.90 8.23
N ALA A 207 -1.00 -5.70 9.19
CA ALA A 207 -1.27 -6.65 10.26
C ALA A 207 -2.17 -7.81 9.78
N LEU A 208 -1.59 -8.76 9.04
CA LEU A 208 -2.24 -9.99 8.56
C LEU A 208 -2.94 -10.77 9.70
N PRO A 209 -4.28 -10.91 9.67
CA PRO A 209 -5.03 -11.64 10.69
C PRO A 209 -4.52 -13.08 10.91
N GLY A 210 -4.32 -13.45 12.17
CA GLY A 210 -3.83 -14.76 12.58
C GLY A 210 -2.32 -15.00 12.37
N ILE A 211 -1.66 -14.20 11.53
CA ILE A 211 -0.22 -14.32 11.26
C ILE A 211 0.55 -13.32 12.13
N THR A 212 0.25 -12.02 12.01
CA THR A 212 0.89 -10.95 12.79
C THR A 212 -0.03 -10.47 13.90
N VAL A 213 0.54 -9.80 14.92
CA VAL A 213 -0.24 -9.22 16.02
C VAL A 213 -1.14 -8.10 15.46
N PRO A 214 -2.44 -8.07 15.81
CA PRO A 214 -3.30 -6.93 15.53
C PRO A 214 -2.77 -5.64 16.16
N VAL A 215 -2.99 -4.50 15.51
CA VAL A 215 -2.48 -3.21 16.00
C VAL A 215 -3.58 -2.47 16.74
N ILE A 216 -3.27 -1.97 17.93
CA ILE A 216 -4.16 -1.05 18.63
C ILE A 216 -3.95 0.36 18.08
N TYR A 217 -4.95 0.90 17.40
CA TYR A 217 -4.94 2.24 16.83
C TYR A 217 -6.11 3.03 17.44
N ASP A 218 -5.80 4.12 18.13
CA ASP A 218 -6.76 4.99 18.82
C ASP A 218 -7.80 4.26 19.69
N GLY A 219 -7.35 3.19 20.37
CA GLY A 219 -8.17 2.37 21.26
C GLY A 219 -8.89 1.21 20.58
N ASP A 220 -8.92 1.17 19.25
CA ASP A 220 -9.54 0.10 18.47
C ASP A 220 -8.52 -0.94 17.99
N ILE A 221 -9.02 -2.12 17.61
CA ILE A 221 -8.20 -3.21 17.07
C ILE A 221 -8.25 -3.16 15.55
N HIS A 222 -7.07 -3.08 14.95
CA HIS A 222 -6.88 -3.00 13.51
C HIS A 222 -6.10 -4.20 12.98
N VAL A 223 -6.49 -4.63 11.79
CA VAL A 223 -5.80 -5.63 10.98
C VAL A 223 -5.58 -5.11 9.56
N ASP A 224 -4.90 -5.89 8.73
CA ASP A 224 -4.56 -5.57 7.35
C ASP A 224 -5.76 -4.97 6.59
N GLY A 225 -5.53 -3.87 5.87
CA GLY A 225 -6.57 -3.17 5.13
C GLY A 225 -7.17 -4.00 4.00
N GLY A 226 -6.43 -5.00 3.52
CA GLY A 226 -6.83 -5.91 2.45
C GLY A 226 -8.05 -6.76 2.78
N VAL A 227 -8.44 -6.87 4.05
CA VAL A 227 -9.70 -7.51 4.47
C VAL A 227 -10.91 -6.71 3.96
N MET A 228 -10.86 -5.38 3.99
CA MET A 228 -12.00 -4.52 3.61
C MET A 228 -11.79 -3.79 2.28
N ASN A 229 -10.60 -3.25 2.02
CA ASN A 229 -10.27 -2.54 0.77
C ASN A 229 -8.80 -2.75 0.42
N ASN A 230 -8.52 -3.69 -0.49
CA ASN A 230 -7.17 -4.08 -0.92
C ASN A 230 -6.62 -3.23 -2.05
N LEU A 231 -7.43 -2.36 -2.68
CA LEU A 231 -6.99 -1.47 -3.76
C LEU A 231 -7.69 -0.11 -3.59
N PRO A 232 -7.12 0.82 -2.82
CA PRO A 232 -7.85 1.98 -2.29
C PRO A 232 -7.91 3.17 -3.25
N GLY A 233 -8.16 2.93 -4.55
CA GLY A 233 -8.26 4.00 -5.55
C GLY A 233 -9.54 4.82 -5.46
N ASP A 234 -10.59 4.24 -4.88
CA ASP A 234 -11.84 4.94 -4.53
C ASP A 234 -11.61 6.12 -3.57
N LEU A 235 -10.59 6.02 -2.71
CA LEU A 235 -10.28 7.05 -1.72
C LEU A 235 -9.63 8.31 -2.31
N ILE A 236 -9.01 8.20 -3.49
CA ILE A 236 -8.31 9.31 -4.16
C ILE A 236 -8.93 9.68 -5.50
N ARG A 237 -9.97 8.97 -5.97
CA ARG A 237 -10.63 9.24 -7.26
C ARG A 237 -11.14 10.67 -7.38
N SER A 238 -11.81 11.19 -6.36
CA SER A 238 -12.39 12.54 -6.38
C SER A 238 -11.34 13.64 -6.34
N GLU A 239 -10.11 13.31 -5.91
CA GLU A 239 -8.96 14.21 -5.88
C GLU A 239 -8.10 14.10 -7.15
N SER A 240 -8.42 13.16 -8.05
CA SER A 240 -7.62 12.82 -9.22
C SER A 240 -8.38 13.07 -10.51
N ALA A 241 -7.74 13.77 -11.45
CA ALA A 241 -8.22 13.88 -12.83
C ALA A 241 -8.01 12.56 -13.57
N TYR A 242 -6.86 11.93 -13.34
CA TYR A 242 -6.52 10.60 -13.84
C TYR A 242 -6.17 9.67 -12.69
N LEU A 243 -6.77 8.49 -12.64
CA LEU A 243 -6.49 7.46 -11.66
C LEU A 243 -5.76 6.30 -12.33
N ILE A 244 -4.56 6.02 -11.85
CA ILE A 244 -3.81 4.81 -12.16
C ILE A 244 -3.96 3.86 -10.96
N SER A 245 -4.34 2.61 -11.20
CA SER A 245 -4.38 1.59 -10.14
C SER A 245 -3.46 0.44 -10.50
N CYS A 246 -2.65 -0.04 -9.56
CA CYS A 246 -1.82 -1.22 -9.70
C CYS A 246 -2.29 -2.33 -8.75
N ASP A 247 -2.82 -3.42 -9.31
CA ASP A 247 -3.29 -4.58 -8.58
C ASP A 247 -2.40 -5.79 -8.83
N VAL A 248 -1.78 -6.28 -7.76
CA VAL A 248 -0.87 -7.43 -7.77
C VAL A 248 -1.51 -8.69 -7.18
N SER A 249 -2.80 -8.64 -6.87
CA SER A 249 -3.57 -9.77 -6.35
C SER A 249 -4.30 -10.50 -7.49
N PRO A 250 -3.85 -11.70 -7.90
CA PRO A 250 -4.51 -12.47 -8.93
C PRO A 250 -5.89 -12.93 -8.49
N PHE A 251 -6.77 -13.12 -9.47
CA PHE A 251 -8.08 -13.72 -9.26
C PHE A 251 -7.93 -15.25 -9.10
N GLU A 252 -7.69 -15.71 -7.87
CA GLU A 252 -7.63 -17.15 -7.59
C GLU A 252 -9.01 -17.68 -7.16
N TYR A 253 -9.58 -18.54 -8.01
CA TYR A 253 -10.71 -19.40 -7.65
C TYR A 253 -10.21 -20.52 -6.75
N VAL A 254 -10.62 -20.47 -5.48
CA VAL A 254 -10.44 -21.59 -4.56
C VAL A 254 -11.41 -22.68 -4.97
N SER A 255 -10.92 -23.69 -5.68
CA SER A 255 -11.72 -24.86 -6.08
C SER A 255 -11.11 -26.13 -5.50
N VAL A 256 -11.97 -27.05 -5.07
CA VAL A 256 -11.55 -28.38 -4.63
C VAL A 256 -12.28 -29.38 -5.54
N PRO A 257 -11.57 -30.23 -6.30
CA PRO A 257 -12.19 -31.23 -7.17
C PRO A 257 -12.67 -32.44 -6.34
N SER A 258 -13.34 -32.20 -5.22
CA SER A 258 -13.92 -33.23 -4.36
C SER A 258 -15.13 -32.68 -3.59
N LYS A 259 -16.10 -33.56 -3.32
CA LYS A 259 -17.28 -33.22 -2.48
C LYS A 259 -16.95 -33.10 -0.99
N ARG A 260 -15.74 -33.51 -0.58
CA ARG A 260 -15.28 -33.50 0.82
C ARG A 260 -13.82 -33.07 0.88
N TYR A 261 -13.47 -32.28 1.89
CA TYR A 261 -12.07 -31.99 2.20
C TYR A 261 -11.33 -33.28 2.57
N PRO A 262 -10.07 -33.45 2.14
CA PRO A 262 -9.28 -34.62 2.52
C PRO A 262 -9.09 -34.66 4.04
N SER A 263 -9.15 -35.85 4.62
CA SER A 263 -8.89 -36.03 6.06
C SER A 263 -7.44 -35.63 6.37
N PRO A 264 -7.18 -34.87 7.47
CA PRO A 264 -5.83 -34.49 7.87
C PRO A 264 -4.88 -35.68 8.00
N TRP A 265 -5.39 -36.80 8.53
CA TRP A 265 -4.66 -38.06 8.65
C TRP A 265 -4.37 -38.68 7.28
N THR A 266 -5.31 -38.63 6.34
CA THR A 266 -5.07 -39.12 4.97
C THR A 266 -4.02 -38.27 4.23
N SER A 267 -3.97 -36.96 4.49
CA SER A 267 -2.98 -36.04 3.93
C SER A 267 -1.59 -36.20 4.56
N MET A 268 -1.50 -36.55 5.85
CA MET A 268 -0.23 -36.73 6.58
C MET A 268 0.45 -38.08 6.30
N PHE A 269 -0.33 -39.15 6.08
CA PHE A 269 0.18 -40.53 5.96
C PHE A 269 0.30 -41.05 4.52
N ARG A 270 -0.07 -40.26 3.50
CA ARG A 270 0.20 -40.59 2.09
C ARG A 270 1.68 -40.35 1.75
N ARG A 271 2.54 -41.31 2.08
CA ARG A 271 3.93 -41.35 1.57
C ARG A 271 3.93 -41.42 0.03
N PRO A 272 4.83 -40.73 -0.68
CA PRO A 272 5.06 -41.01 -2.09
C PRO A 272 5.55 -42.46 -2.19
N ARG A 273 4.71 -43.36 -2.71
CA ARG A 273 5.18 -44.68 -3.10
C ARG A 273 6.05 -44.49 -4.33
N PHE A 274 7.38 -44.42 -4.14
CA PHE A 274 8.30 -44.74 -5.21
C PHE A 274 8.03 -46.19 -5.61
N ARG A 275 7.30 -46.38 -6.71
CA ARG A 275 7.06 -47.70 -7.29
C ARG A 275 7.99 -47.82 -8.48
N ALA A 276 9.09 -48.55 -8.29
CA ALA A 276 9.91 -49.06 -9.37
C ALA A 276 9.07 -50.07 -10.15
N THR A 277 8.39 -49.63 -11.21
CA THR A 277 7.89 -50.46 -12.33
C THR A 277 7.18 -49.58 -13.36
N GLY A 278 7.93 -49.21 -14.40
CA GLY A 278 7.61 -49.42 -15.82
C GLY A 278 6.38 -48.82 -16.50
N ASP A 279 5.28 -48.49 -15.82
CA ASP A 279 4.03 -48.14 -16.51
C ASP A 279 3.56 -46.70 -16.23
N ALA A 280 3.59 -45.91 -17.30
CA ALA A 280 3.22 -44.50 -17.34
C ALA A 280 1.70 -44.31 -17.24
N ALA A 281 1.15 -44.44 -16.04
CA ALA A 281 -0.09 -43.78 -15.65
C ALA A 281 0.23 -42.85 -14.48
N ALA A 282 0.44 -41.57 -14.79
CA ALA A 282 0.74 -40.53 -13.82
C ALA A 282 -0.34 -40.50 -12.72
N ILE A 283 0.01 -41.01 -11.54
CA ILE A 283 -0.83 -40.90 -10.35
C ILE A 283 -0.90 -39.41 -10.00
N PRO A 284 -2.09 -38.78 -9.90
CA PRO A 284 -2.21 -37.35 -9.70
C PRO A 284 -1.49 -36.90 -8.42
N ALA A 285 -0.75 -35.81 -8.55
CA ALA A 285 -0.06 -35.06 -7.50
C ALA A 285 -0.93 -34.83 -6.24
N PRO A 286 -0.33 -34.61 -5.05
CA PRO A 286 -1.01 -34.59 -3.76
C PRO A 286 -2.24 -33.68 -3.77
N SER A 287 -3.26 -34.06 -2.99
CA SER A 287 -4.56 -33.38 -2.89
C SER A 287 -4.39 -31.86 -2.85
N ARG A 288 -4.79 -31.20 -3.95
CA ARG A 288 -4.81 -29.74 -4.16
C ARG A 288 -5.85 -29.01 -3.28
N ALA A 289 -6.18 -29.54 -2.11
CA ALA A 289 -7.11 -28.88 -1.21
C ALA A 289 -6.37 -27.71 -0.51
N PRO A 290 -6.93 -26.49 -0.52
CA PRO A 290 -6.32 -25.33 0.11
C PRO A 290 -6.15 -25.55 1.61
N GLY A 291 -4.97 -25.24 2.15
CA GLY A 291 -4.72 -25.24 3.59
C GLY A 291 -5.43 -24.10 4.32
N ILE A 292 -5.42 -24.12 5.65
CA ILE A 292 -6.14 -23.14 6.49
C ILE A 292 -5.78 -21.68 6.18
N GLY A 293 -4.50 -21.38 5.93
CA GLY A 293 -4.07 -20.03 5.58
C GLY A 293 -4.66 -19.53 4.25
N ALA A 294 -4.74 -20.41 3.25
CA ALA A 294 -5.35 -20.08 1.95
C ALA A 294 -6.87 -19.87 2.07
N ILE A 295 -7.55 -20.68 2.90
CA ILE A 295 -8.98 -20.53 3.19
C ILE A 295 -9.24 -19.20 3.90
N LEU A 296 -8.50 -18.89 4.97
CA LEU A 296 -8.65 -17.65 5.73
C LEU A 296 -8.40 -16.43 4.83
N ASN A 297 -7.32 -16.44 4.05
CA ASN A 297 -7.03 -15.37 3.11
C ASN A 297 -8.15 -15.19 2.08
N ALA A 298 -8.64 -16.28 1.48
CA ALA A 298 -9.73 -16.22 0.51
C ALA A 298 -11.04 -15.69 1.11
N ALA A 299 -11.39 -16.12 2.33
CA ALA A 299 -12.58 -15.66 3.04
C ALA A 299 -12.47 -14.17 3.40
N MET A 300 -11.33 -13.73 3.93
CA MET A 300 -11.09 -12.34 4.32
C MET A 300 -11.05 -11.39 3.12
N SER A 301 -10.45 -11.81 2.01
CA SER A 301 -10.37 -10.97 0.81
C SER A 301 -11.64 -10.99 -0.05
N ALA A 302 -12.67 -11.77 0.30
CA ALA A 302 -13.86 -11.93 -0.56
C ALA A 302 -14.58 -10.60 -0.84
N GLY A 303 -14.86 -9.78 0.19
CA GLY A 303 -15.49 -8.47 0.01
C GLY A 303 -14.58 -7.46 -0.68
N SER A 304 -13.29 -7.51 -0.34
CA SER A 304 -12.24 -6.66 -0.90
C SER A 304 -12.05 -6.84 -2.41
N ARG A 305 -12.27 -8.04 -2.94
CA ARG A 305 -12.19 -8.35 -4.38
C ARG A 305 -13.20 -7.56 -5.21
N GLN A 306 -14.42 -7.40 -4.71
CA GLN A 306 -15.46 -6.64 -5.42
C GLN A 306 -15.12 -5.14 -5.40
N ALA A 307 -14.59 -4.63 -4.29
CA ALA A 307 -14.10 -3.25 -4.21
C ALA A 307 -12.94 -3.02 -5.19
N ALA A 308 -11.95 -3.91 -5.23
CA ALA A 308 -10.83 -3.81 -6.16
C ALA A 308 -11.27 -3.86 -7.64
N SER A 309 -12.28 -4.66 -7.98
CA SER A 309 -12.84 -4.66 -9.34
C SER A 309 -13.42 -3.30 -9.73
N ARG A 310 -14.23 -2.70 -8.85
CA ARG A 310 -14.79 -1.37 -9.10
C ARG A 310 -13.71 -0.31 -9.27
N VAL A 311 -12.63 -0.42 -8.50
CA VAL A 311 -11.49 0.49 -8.64
C VAL A 311 -10.78 0.31 -9.97
N ARG A 312 -10.58 -0.92 -10.45
CA ARG A 312 -10.01 -1.15 -11.80
C ARG A 312 -10.92 -0.58 -12.89
N ASP A 313 -12.24 -0.75 -12.77
CA ASP A 313 -13.21 -0.28 -13.76
C ASP A 313 -13.31 1.26 -13.82
N MET A 314 -13.02 1.96 -12.71
CA MET A 314 -13.04 3.42 -12.63
C MET A 314 -11.66 4.09 -12.81
N SER A 315 -10.60 3.29 -12.97
CA SER A 315 -9.25 3.77 -13.26
C SER A 315 -9.11 4.09 -14.75
N ASP A 316 -8.42 5.18 -15.04
CA ASP A 316 -8.03 5.53 -16.40
C ASP A 316 -6.94 4.59 -16.93
N LEU A 317 -6.11 4.05 -16.03
CA LEU A 317 -5.15 2.97 -16.32
C LEU A 317 -5.13 1.94 -15.19
N ALA A 318 -5.59 0.73 -15.47
CA ALA A 318 -5.54 -0.40 -14.54
C ALA A 318 -4.35 -1.33 -14.88
N LEU A 319 -3.33 -1.31 -14.03
CA LEU A 319 -2.17 -2.18 -14.12
C LEU A 319 -2.39 -3.48 -13.33
N THR A 320 -2.15 -4.62 -13.97
CA THR A 320 -2.23 -5.96 -13.35
C THR A 320 -0.98 -6.79 -13.68
N PRO A 321 0.20 -6.42 -13.12
CA PRO A 321 1.44 -7.11 -13.44
C PRO A 321 1.37 -8.64 -13.21
N PRO A 322 1.98 -9.46 -14.08
CA PRO A 322 1.89 -10.92 -14.01
C PRO A 322 2.83 -11.48 -12.92
N VAL A 323 2.43 -11.33 -11.67
CA VAL A 323 3.17 -11.79 -10.48
C VAL A 323 2.37 -12.77 -9.61
N GLY A 324 1.24 -13.26 -10.13
CA GLY A 324 0.34 -14.17 -9.43
C GLY A 324 0.93 -15.55 -9.14
N ASP A 325 1.92 -16.00 -9.92
CA ASP A 325 2.66 -17.25 -9.71
C ASP A 325 3.63 -17.19 -8.51
N ILE A 326 3.91 -16.00 -7.98
CA ILE A 326 4.87 -15.80 -6.89
C ILE A 326 4.14 -15.86 -5.56
N ALA A 327 4.67 -16.59 -4.57
CA ALA A 327 4.03 -16.66 -3.25
C ALA A 327 4.09 -15.31 -2.53
N THR A 328 3.06 -14.96 -1.75
CA THR A 328 2.94 -13.67 -1.06
C THR A 328 4.00 -13.42 0.02
N LEU A 329 4.76 -14.45 0.43
CA LEU A 329 5.86 -14.33 1.38
C LEU A 329 7.25 -14.52 0.74
N ASP A 330 7.34 -14.65 -0.59
CA ASP A 330 8.60 -14.93 -1.30
C ASP A 330 9.37 -13.64 -1.64
N PHE A 331 9.82 -12.94 -0.60
CA PHE A 331 10.56 -11.68 -0.73
C PHE A 331 11.97 -11.83 -1.31
N LYS A 332 12.49 -13.06 -1.46
CA LYS A 332 13.82 -13.29 -2.04
C LYS A 332 13.84 -13.02 -3.55
N ARG A 333 12.68 -13.10 -4.20
CA ARG A 333 12.50 -12.82 -5.63
C ARG A 333 12.23 -11.34 -5.93
N PHE A 334 12.51 -10.43 -4.99
CA PHE A 334 12.16 -9.01 -5.12
C PHE A 334 12.62 -8.36 -6.44
N ALA A 335 13.84 -8.66 -6.91
CA ALA A 335 14.36 -8.13 -8.18
C ALA A 335 13.56 -8.61 -9.40
N GLU A 336 13.17 -9.88 -9.42
CA GLU A 336 12.31 -10.44 -10.49
C GLU A 336 10.91 -9.81 -10.46
N ILE A 337 10.33 -9.66 -9.26
CA ILE A 337 9.00 -9.08 -9.08
C ILE A 337 8.99 -7.61 -9.54
N GLU A 338 10.01 -6.84 -9.18
CA GLU A 338 10.18 -5.46 -9.62
C GLU A 338 10.25 -5.36 -11.14
N GLN A 339 11.12 -6.17 -11.75
CA GLN A 339 11.33 -6.16 -13.20
C GLN A 339 10.05 -6.51 -13.97
N ARG A 340 9.29 -7.51 -13.50
CA ARG A 340 7.98 -7.86 -14.09
C ARG A 340 6.98 -6.70 -13.99
N GLY A 341 6.98 -5.97 -12.88
CA GLY A 341 6.17 -4.77 -12.69
C GLY A 341 6.53 -3.67 -13.69
N TYR A 342 7.82 -3.43 -13.88
CA TYR A 342 8.35 -2.46 -14.84
C TYR A 342 8.00 -2.82 -16.29
N GLU A 343 8.35 -4.02 -16.73
CA GLU A 343 8.13 -4.47 -18.13
C GLU A 343 6.65 -4.52 -18.49
N TYR A 344 5.79 -4.92 -17.55
CA TYR A 344 4.36 -4.86 -17.75
C TYR A 344 3.88 -3.42 -17.92
N THR A 345 4.30 -2.52 -17.04
CA THR A 345 3.85 -1.13 -17.06
C THR A 345 4.34 -0.41 -18.32
N MET A 346 5.59 -0.61 -18.74
CA MET A 346 6.11 -0.07 -20.00
C MET A 346 5.25 -0.49 -21.19
N ARG A 347 4.93 -1.79 -21.32
CA ARG A 347 4.06 -2.29 -22.39
C ARG A 347 2.65 -1.68 -22.37
N MET A 348 2.10 -1.46 -21.18
CA MET A 348 0.78 -0.84 -21.05
C MET A 348 0.79 0.64 -21.45
N LEU A 349 1.88 1.35 -21.14
CA LEU A 349 2.06 2.75 -21.56
C LEU A 349 2.29 2.84 -23.08
N ASP A 350 3.07 1.93 -23.66
CA ASP A 350 3.26 1.84 -25.12
C ASP A 350 1.95 1.57 -25.88
N ALA A 351 1.04 0.80 -25.29
CA ALA A 351 -0.25 0.49 -25.89
C ALA A 351 -1.27 1.64 -25.77
N ALA A 352 -0.97 2.65 -24.95
CA ALA A 352 -1.85 3.79 -24.69
C ALA A 352 -1.47 5.06 -25.48
N GLU A 353 -0.31 5.07 -26.15
CA GLU A 353 0.14 6.11 -27.10
C GLU A 353 -0.53 5.97 -28.48
#